data_AF-A0A1V4YMV0-F1
#
_entry.id   AF-A0A1V4YMV0-F1
#
_cell.length_a   1.000
_cell.length_b   1.000
_cell.length_c   1.000
_cell.angle_alpha   90.00
_cell.angle_beta   90.00
_cell.angle_gamma   90.00
#
_symmetry.space_group_name_H-M   'P 1'
#
loop_
_entity.id
_entity.type
_entity.pdbx_description
1 polymer ?
#
loop_
_entity_poly.entity_id
_entity_poly.type
_entity_poly.pdbx_seq_one_letter_code
_entity_poly.pdbx_strand_id
1 'polypeptide(L)'
;MGFELPEIIKLSKQMDITIKGKIITEIILGDRSKSLIKQGMCNLDKRKDEIQNSPIKSIKTHGKWIFLEFQNGKILMLGEIIGKFLYHSKDDEIPPNSHVLFKFEDGTALTFQSSLYAFLEVADKEQLENHKYAGNLGPSPIDMEFTYSYFDNVLSRYKNRGIKGVLNLQSEISGLGNAYINDILYSAKIHPKSKVSILSDEEKKKLYDVLVKTINQAIKEGGSFKEYDLFGETGKYVRIADQSTKDMKCARCGAKIVKMNVLGSSSYICPECQKYNG
;
A
#
# COMPACT_ATOMS: atom_id res chain seq x y z
N MET A 1 6.77 5.35 -5.88
CA MET A 1 5.88 4.17 -6.02
C MET A 1 4.74 4.44 -5.05
N GLY A 2 3.78 3.54 -4.82
CA GLY A 2 2.80 3.73 -3.74
C GLY A 2 3.18 2.88 -2.53
N PHE A 3 2.70 3.24 -1.36
CA PHE A 3 2.81 2.39 -0.19
C PHE A 3 1.96 1.14 -0.41
N GLU A 4 2.62 -0.01 -0.30
CA GLU A 4 1.96 -1.30 -0.26
C GLU A 4 2.12 -1.87 1.16
N LEU A 5 1.72 -3.12 1.38
CA LEU A 5 1.68 -3.72 2.73
C LEU A 5 2.97 -3.53 3.54
N PRO A 6 4.19 -3.73 2.99
CA PRO A 6 5.42 -3.56 3.76
C PRO A 6 5.62 -2.13 4.29
N GLU A 7 5.39 -1.12 3.46
CA GLU A 7 5.50 0.28 3.88
C GLU A 7 4.42 0.66 4.89
N ILE A 8 3.19 0.17 4.70
CA ILE A 8 2.05 0.45 5.58
C ILE A 8 2.26 -0.14 6.98
N ILE A 9 2.77 -1.36 7.09
CA ILE A 9 3.10 -1.98 8.38
C ILE A 9 4.15 -1.15 9.13
N LYS A 10 5.22 -0.78 8.42
CA LYS A 10 6.32 0.02 9.00
C LYS A 10 5.81 1.38 9.46
N LEU A 11 5.10 2.09 8.59
CA LEU A 11 4.54 3.41 8.89
C LEU A 11 3.57 3.37 10.05
N SER A 12 2.62 2.42 10.05
CA SER A 12 1.64 2.33 11.12
C SER A 12 2.26 1.95 12.45
N LYS A 13 3.26 1.06 12.49
CA LYS A 13 3.97 0.74 13.73
C LYS A 13 4.67 1.98 14.29
N GLN A 14 5.28 2.78 13.43
CA GLN A 14 5.89 4.05 13.86
C GLN A 14 4.84 5.03 14.35
N MET A 15 3.71 5.16 13.65
CA MET A 15 2.60 6.00 14.09
C MET A 15 2.04 5.54 15.45
N ASP A 16 1.85 4.24 15.66
CA ASP A 16 1.33 3.69 16.92
C ASP A 16 2.26 3.99 18.11
N ILE A 17 3.58 3.95 17.89
CA ILE A 17 4.58 4.31 18.91
C ILE A 17 4.62 5.83 19.12
N THR A 18 4.48 6.61 18.04
CA THR A 18 4.83 8.04 18.06
C THR A 18 3.64 8.94 18.37
N ILE A 19 2.47 8.68 17.79
CA ILE A 19 1.32 9.60 17.82
C ILE A 19 0.08 9.03 18.51
N LYS A 20 0.06 7.76 18.91
CA LYS A 20 -1.03 7.23 19.74
C LYS A 20 -1.14 8.02 21.05
N GLY A 21 -2.36 8.33 21.46
CA GLY A 21 -2.66 9.13 22.65
C GLY A 21 -2.54 10.64 22.43
N LYS A 22 -1.88 11.10 21.37
CA LYS A 22 -1.80 12.55 21.07
C LYS A 22 -3.16 13.09 20.66
N ILE A 23 -3.34 14.38 20.92
CA ILE A 23 -4.51 15.16 20.54
C ILE A 23 -4.14 16.07 19.38
N ILE A 24 -4.92 16.03 18.29
CA ILE A 24 -4.76 16.96 17.16
C ILE A 24 -5.47 18.26 17.51
N THR A 25 -4.74 19.36 17.67
CA THR A 25 -5.31 20.68 17.99
C THR A 25 -5.66 21.47 16.74
N GLU A 26 -4.91 21.29 15.65
CA GLU A 26 -5.12 22.00 14.39
C GLU A 26 -4.89 21.10 13.17
N ILE A 27 -5.76 21.21 12.17
CA ILE A 27 -5.59 20.59 10.85
C ILE A 27 -5.61 21.68 9.79
N ILE A 28 -4.46 21.85 9.13
CA ILE A 28 -4.26 22.85 8.07
C ILE A 28 -4.24 22.14 6.72
N LEU A 29 -5.11 22.60 5.81
CA LEU A 29 -5.19 22.13 4.44
C LEU A 29 -4.43 23.11 3.54
N GLY A 30 -3.29 22.68 3.00
CA GLY A 30 -2.54 23.47 2.03
C GLY A 30 -3.25 23.50 0.67
N ASP A 31 -2.91 24.45 -0.20
CA ASP A 31 -3.55 24.60 -1.52
C ASP A 31 -3.52 23.32 -2.37
N ARG A 32 -2.49 22.50 -2.22
CA ARG A 32 -2.34 21.23 -2.94
C ARG A 32 -3.40 20.19 -2.55
N SER A 33 -3.98 20.28 -1.36
CA SER A 33 -5.08 19.39 -0.93
C SER A 33 -6.33 19.49 -1.80
N LYS A 34 -6.56 20.64 -2.46
CA LYS A 34 -7.72 20.89 -3.33
C LYS A 34 -7.89 19.82 -4.41
N SER A 35 -6.79 19.27 -4.93
CA SER A 35 -6.83 18.19 -5.92
C SER A 35 -7.41 16.89 -5.35
N LEU A 36 -6.98 16.49 -4.14
CA LEU A 36 -7.49 15.28 -3.47
C LEU A 36 -8.95 15.44 -3.07
N ILE A 37 -9.33 16.62 -2.58
CA ILE A 37 -10.71 16.96 -2.22
C ILE A 37 -11.62 16.88 -3.45
N LYS A 38 -11.22 17.49 -4.57
CA LYS A 38 -12.00 17.44 -5.82
C LYS A 38 -12.17 16.02 -6.36
N GLN A 39 -11.19 15.15 -6.13
CA GLN A 39 -11.25 13.74 -6.51
C GLN A 39 -12.08 12.87 -5.54
N GLY A 40 -12.58 13.44 -4.44
CA GLY A 40 -13.32 12.70 -3.42
C GLY A 40 -12.43 11.78 -2.59
N MET A 41 -11.12 12.04 -2.53
CA MET A 41 -10.16 11.25 -1.75
C MET A 41 -9.78 11.91 -0.42
N CYS A 42 -10.21 13.16 -0.20
CA CYS A 42 -10.00 13.85 1.07
C CYS A 42 -11.28 14.58 1.46
N ASN A 43 -11.74 14.41 2.69
CA ASN A 43 -12.94 15.06 3.22
C ASN A 43 -12.65 15.94 4.45
N LEU A 44 -11.37 16.19 4.73
CA LEU A 44 -10.93 17.01 5.86
C LEU A 44 -11.39 18.47 5.73
N ASP A 45 -11.72 18.95 4.53
CA ASP A 45 -12.33 20.27 4.32
C ASP A 45 -13.69 20.41 5.01
N LYS A 46 -14.38 19.28 5.20
CA LYS A 46 -15.72 19.23 5.79
C LYS A 46 -15.75 18.62 7.19
N ARG A 47 -14.79 17.75 7.49
CA ARG A 47 -14.86 16.84 8.66
C ARG A 47 -13.69 16.92 9.62
N LYS A 48 -12.71 17.82 9.39
CA LYS A 48 -11.54 17.94 10.28
C LYS A 48 -11.92 18.19 11.75
N ASP A 49 -12.97 18.97 11.99
CA ASP A 49 -13.42 19.31 13.34
C ASP A 49 -13.93 18.09 14.13
N GLU A 50 -14.35 17.01 13.43
CA GLU A 50 -14.82 15.78 14.07
C GLU A 50 -13.69 14.98 14.74
N ILE A 51 -12.42 15.21 14.37
CA ILE A 51 -11.26 14.51 14.94
C ILE A 51 -10.32 15.45 15.71
N GLN A 52 -10.53 16.77 15.65
CA GLN A 52 -9.79 17.73 16.46
C GLN A 52 -10.19 17.62 17.93
N ASN A 53 -9.24 17.89 18.82
CA ASN A 53 -9.42 17.88 20.27
C ASN A 53 -9.90 16.54 20.85
N SER A 54 -9.75 15.44 20.09
CA SER A 54 -9.96 14.08 20.57
C SER A 54 -8.64 13.30 20.55
N PRO A 55 -8.29 12.54 21.61
CA PRO A 55 -7.09 11.72 21.59
C PRO A 55 -7.19 10.56 20.59
N ILE A 56 -6.08 10.25 19.91
CA ILE A 56 -5.95 9.04 19.09
C ILE A 56 -5.92 7.82 20.03
N LYS A 57 -6.99 7.02 20.01
CA LYS A 57 -7.16 5.84 20.86
C LYS A 57 -6.38 4.63 20.35
N SER A 58 -6.47 4.35 19.05
CA SER A 58 -5.78 3.19 18.46
C SER A 58 -5.37 3.44 17.02
N ILE A 59 -4.31 2.77 16.58
CA ILE A 59 -3.85 2.81 15.19
C ILE A 59 -3.74 1.37 14.72
N LYS A 60 -4.47 1.04 13.66
CA LYS A 60 -4.52 -0.31 13.09
C LYS A 60 -4.28 -0.25 11.59
N THR A 61 -3.88 -1.37 11.01
CA THR A 61 -3.73 -1.51 9.56
C THR A 61 -4.50 -2.69 9.04
N HIS A 62 -4.94 -2.57 7.79
CA HIS A 62 -5.42 -3.71 7.01
C HIS A 62 -5.09 -3.48 5.54
N GLY A 63 -4.37 -4.40 4.91
CA GLY A 63 -3.91 -4.22 3.53
C GLY A 63 -3.07 -2.96 3.33
N LYS A 64 -3.53 -2.07 2.44
CA LYS A 64 -2.86 -0.79 2.14
C LYS A 64 -3.44 0.42 2.90
N TRP A 65 -4.11 0.16 4.02
CA TRP A 65 -4.82 1.16 4.80
C TRP A 65 -4.32 1.22 6.24
N ILE A 66 -4.27 2.44 6.79
CA ILE A 66 -4.05 2.74 8.21
C ILE A 66 -5.32 3.43 8.73
N PHE A 67 -5.78 3.01 9.91
CA PHE A 67 -6.98 3.50 10.57
C PHE A 67 -6.60 4.07 11.93
N LEU A 68 -6.77 5.38 12.11
CA LEU A 68 -6.58 6.06 13.39
C LEU A 68 -7.97 6.22 14.03
N GLU A 69 -8.27 5.41 15.04
CA GLU A 69 -9.50 5.51 15.83
C GLU A 69 -9.31 6.53 16.95
N PHE A 70 -10.22 7.49 17.06
CA PHE A 70 -10.24 8.53 18.09
C PHE A 70 -11.15 8.14 19.25
N GLN A 71 -10.94 8.72 20.44
CA GLN A 71 -11.75 8.39 21.63
C GLN A 71 -13.24 8.71 21.45
N ASN A 72 -13.58 9.68 20.61
CA ASN A 72 -14.97 10.03 20.28
C ASN A 72 -15.63 9.10 19.25
N GLY A 73 -14.96 8.01 18.85
CA GLY A 73 -15.48 7.00 17.93
C GLY A 73 -15.31 7.32 16.44
N LYS A 74 -14.72 8.47 16.10
CA LYS A 74 -14.36 8.81 14.71
C LYS A 74 -13.08 8.09 14.30
N ILE A 75 -12.93 7.88 12.99
CA ILE A 75 -11.81 7.17 12.39
C ILE A 75 -11.25 8.04 11.28
N LEU A 76 -9.95 8.35 11.33
CA LEU A 76 -9.22 8.87 10.17
C LEU A 76 -8.64 7.69 9.40
N MET A 77 -9.13 7.49 8.18
CA MET A 77 -8.69 6.46 7.25
C MET A 77 -7.63 7.04 6.32
N LEU A 78 -6.48 6.38 6.25
CA LEU A 78 -5.37 6.72 5.37
C LEU A 78 -5.10 5.53 4.44
N GLY A 79 -5.23 5.70 3.12
CA GLY A 79 -5.16 4.56 2.21
C GLY A 79 -4.77 4.88 0.78
N GLU A 80 -4.35 3.86 0.04
CA GLU A 80 -3.89 3.98 -1.35
C GLU A 80 -2.87 5.12 -1.53
N ILE A 81 -1.90 5.18 -0.60
CA ILE A 81 -1.01 6.33 -0.44
C ILE A 81 0.09 6.30 -1.51
N ILE A 82 0.13 7.33 -2.36
CA ILE A 82 1.31 7.67 -3.17
C ILE A 82 1.81 9.02 -2.69
N GLY A 83 2.83 9.01 -1.85
CA GLY A 83 3.28 10.19 -1.13
C GLY A 83 4.09 9.82 0.08
N LYS A 84 4.16 10.73 1.06
CA LYS A 84 4.85 10.48 2.32
C LYS A 84 4.16 11.17 3.49
N PHE A 85 4.26 10.54 4.64
CA PHE A 85 3.97 11.11 5.95
C PHE A 85 5.28 11.37 6.66
N LEU A 86 5.46 12.56 7.24
CA LEU A 86 6.64 12.91 8.02
C LEU A 86 6.22 13.46 9.37
N TYR A 87 6.78 12.90 10.43
CA TYR A 87 6.67 13.41 11.79
C TYR A 87 7.74 14.46 12.05
N HIS A 88 7.35 15.50 12.79
CA HIS A 88 8.17 16.66 13.11
C HIS A 88 8.15 16.88 14.62
N SER A 89 9.34 16.98 15.21
CA SER A 89 9.54 17.43 16.58
C SER A 89 9.19 18.91 16.71
N LYS A 90 9.05 19.39 17.95
CA LYS A 90 8.61 20.76 18.24
C LYS A 90 9.48 21.86 17.61
N ASP A 91 10.77 21.59 17.47
CA ASP A 91 11.76 22.54 16.96
C ASP A 91 12.08 22.34 15.47
N ASP A 92 11.44 21.35 14.82
CA ASP A 92 11.67 21.07 13.41
C ASP A 92 10.99 22.12 12.53
N GLU A 93 11.67 22.54 11.47
CA GLU A 93 11.06 23.40 10.46
C GLU A 93 10.05 22.59 9.64
N ILE A 94 8.78 22.99 9.70
CA ILE A 94 7.71 22.32 8.96
C ILE A 94 7.85 22.63 7.46
N PRO A 95 7.98 21.61 6.58
CA PRO A 95 8.15 21.84 5.16
C PRO A 95 6.99 22.66 4.57
N PRO A 96 7.29 23.74 3.81
CA PRO A 96 6.26 24.49 3.12
C PRO A 96 5.64 23.63 2.02
N ASN A 97 4.34 23.80 1.77
CA ASN A 97 3.57 23.09 0.73
C ASN A 97 3.22 21.61 0.99
N SER A 98 3.03 21.21 2.24
CA SER A 98 2.32 19.97 2.56
C SER A 98 0.87 20.02 2.03
N HIS A 99 0.29 18.87 1.72
CA HIS A 99 -1.15 18.80 1.43
C HIS A 99 -1.95 18.99 2.71
N VAL A 100 -1.53 18.30 3.77
CA VAL A 100 -2.16 18.39 5.09
C VAL A 100 -1.07 18.50 6.15
N LEU A 101 -1.30 19.35 7.14
CA LEU A 101 -0.51 19.48 8.35
C LEU A 101 -1.43 19.24 9.55
N PHE A 102 -1.11 18.25 10.36
CA PHE A 102 -1.74 17.97 11.64
C PHE A 102 -0.80 18.46 12.74
N LYS A 103 -1.26 19.40 13.57
CA LYS A 103 -0.53 19.84 14.77
C LYS A 103 -1.08 19.15 15.99
N PHE A 104 -0.18 18.65 16.84
CA PHE A 104 -0.54 18.02 18.10
C PHE A 104 -0.42 19.00 19.27
N GLU A 105 -1.13 18.72 20.36
CA GLU A 105 -1.15 19.54 21.58
C GLU A 105 0.25 19.73 22.20
N ASP A 106 1.12 18.74 22.09
CA ASP A 106 2.49 18.80 22.64
C ASP A 106 3.49 19.61 21.77
N GLY A 107 2.99 20.28 20.73
CA GLY A 107 3.78 21.10 19.81
C GLY A 107 4.46 20.32 18.69
N THR A 108 4.32 18.99 18.65
CA THR A 108 4.82 18.18 17.53
C THR A 108 3.84 18.17 16.38
N ALA A 109 4.25 17.71 15.20
CA ALA A 109 3.40 17.74 14.01
C ALA A 109 3.57 16.53 13.09
N LEU A 110 2.57 16.32 12.22
CA LEU A 110 2.60 15.34 11.14
C LEU A 110 2.21 16.03 9.84
N THR A 111 3.05 15.93 8.83
CA THR A 111 2.72 16.40 7.48
C THR A 111 2.40 15.24 6.55
N PHE A 112 1.45 15.45 5.66
CA PHE A 112 1.21 14.59 4.50
C PHE A 112 1.52 15.33 3.20
N GLN A 113 2.27 14.70 2.31
CA GLN A 113 2.49 15.15 0.95
C GLN A 113 2.16 14.04 -0.05
N SER A 114 1.12 14.25 -0.85
CA SER A 114 0.82 13.39 -2.00
C SER A 114 1.78 13.66 -3.16
N SER A 115 2.18 12.60 -3.86
CA SER A 115 2.86 12.66 -5.16
C SER A 115 1.93 12.28 -6.31
N LEU A 116 0.76 11.69 -6.03
CA LEU A 116 -0.26 11.42 -7.05
C LEU A 116 -1.67 11.39 -6.45
N TYR A 117 -1.99 10.37 -5.66
CA TYR A 117 -3.27 10.20 -4.98
C TYR A 117 -3.08 9.57 -3.59
N ALA A 118 -4.03 9.82 -2.69
CA ALA A 118 -4.15 9.17 -1.39
C ALA A 118 -5.52 9.47 -0.79
N PHE A 119 -6.09 8.52 -0.06
CA PHE A 119 -7.28 8.72 0.77
C PHE A 119 -6.89 9.27 2.14
N LEU A 120 -7.53 10.37 2.54
CA LEU A 120 -7.45 11.02 3.85
C LEU A 120 -8.87 11.37 4.28
N GLU A 121 -9.58 10.40 4.83
CA GLU A 121 -11.02 10.51 5.08
C GLU A 121 -11.36 10.26 6.54
N VAL A 122 -12.07 11.20 7.14
CA VAL A 122 -12.77 10.97 8.41
C VAL A 122 -14.04 10.19 8.12
N ALA A 123 -14.29 9.17 8.92
CA ALA A 123 -15.46 8.31 8.88
C ALA A 123 -15.89 7.92 10.30
N ASP A 124 -17.13 7.50 10.46
CA ASP A 124 -17.54 6.62 11.55
C ASP A 124 -17.49 5.15 11.11
N LYS A 125 -17.91 4.24 12.00
CA LYS A 125 -17.87 2.80 11.74
C LYS A 125 -18.76 2.38 10.56
N GLU A 126 -19.97 2.93 10.46
CA GLU A 126 -20.90 2.60 9.38
C GLU A 126 -20.36 3.09 8.02
N GLN A 127 -19.77 4.28 8.00
CA GLN A 127 -19.13 4.83 6.81
C GLN A 127 -17.90 4.03 6.38
N LEU A 128 -17.10 3.53 7.32
CA LEU A 128 -15.97 2.62 7.03
C LEU A 128 -16.48 1.30 6.41
N GLU A 129 -17.47 0.66 7.02
CA GLU A 129 -18.04 -0.61 6.53
C GLU A 129 -18.59 -0.47 5.10
N ASN A 130 -19.21 0.68 4.79
CA ASN A 130 -19.74 0.97 3.46
C ASN A 130 -18.70 1.60 2.50
N HIS A 131 -17.45 1.82 2.94
CA HIS A 131 -16.45 2.47 2.12
C HIS A 131 -16.03 1.58 0.95
N LYS A 132 -16.18 2.08 -0.27
CA LYS A 132 -15.94 1.33 -1.53
C LYS A 132 -14.60 0.58 -1.57
N TYR A 133 -13.54 1.17 -1.00
CA TYR A 133 -12.18 0.62 -1.08
C TYR A 133 -11.66 0.03 0.22
N ALA A 134 -12.22 0.43 1.37
CA ALA A 134 -11.70 0.06 2.69
C ALA A 134 -12.65 -0.85 3.48
N GLY A 135 -13.94 -0.88 3.13
CA GLY A 135 -14.97 -1.63 3.87
C GLY A 135 -14.97 -3.13 3.61
N ASN A 136 -14.38 -3.60 2.50
CA ASN A 136 -14.33 -5.01 2.14
C ASN A 136 -12.94 -5.42 1.65
N LEU A 137 -11.97 -5.44 2.56
CA LEU A 137 -10.61 -5.89 2.29
C LEU A 137 -10.44 -7.36 2.66
N GLY A 138 -9.86 -8.15 1.75
CA GLY A 138 -9.51 -9.55 2.01
C GLY A 138 -8.30 -9.69 2.95
N PRO A 139 -7.90 -10.91 3.30
CA PRO A 139 -6.68 -11.16 4.06
C PRO A 139 -5.44 -10.61 3.35
N SER A 140 -4.50 -10.09 4.12
CA SER A 140 -3.16 -9.72 3.70
C SER A 140 -2.23 -10.94 3.71
N PRO A 141 -1.15 -10.97 2.90
CA PRO A 141 -0.20 -12.09 2.87
C PRO A 141 0.54 -12.46 4.18
N ILE A 142 0.35 -11.69 5.24
CA ILE A 142 0.91 -11.94 6.57
C ILE A 142 -0.15 -12.42 7.58
N ASP A 143 -1.42 -12.42 7.20
CA ASP A 143 -2.51 -12.81 8.07
C ASP A 143 -2.56 -14.33 8.18
N MET A 144 -2.98 -14.83 9.34
CA MET A 144 -3.07 -16.28 9.59
C MET A 144 -4.07 -16.95 8.63
N GLU A 145 -5.12 -16.22 8.22
CA GLU A 145 -6.12 -16.67 7.26
C GLU A 145 -5.56 -16.83 5.84
N PHE A 146 -4.45 -16.17 5.49
CA PHE A 146 -3.84 -16.22 4.15
C PHE A 146 -3.02 -17.51 3.93
N THR A 147 -3.71 -18.64 4.03
CA THR A 147 -3.17 -19.97 3.79
C THR A 147 -3.09 -20.29 2.29
N TYR A 148 -2.32 -21.33 1.92
CA TYR A 148 -2.33 -21.82 0.54
C TYR A 148 -3.74 -22.26 0.10
N SER A 149 -4.51 -22.87 0.99
CA SER A 149 -5.89 -23.28 0.69
C SER A 149 -6.80 -22.08 0.40
N TYR A 150 -6.65 -20.98 1.15
CA TYR A 150 -7.37 -19.74 0.87
C TYR A 150 -6.98 -19.18 -0.50
N PHE A 151 -5.67 -19.10 -0.76
CA PHE A 151 -5.13 -18.59 -2.01
C PHE A 151 -5.60 -19.40 -3.23
N ASP A 152 -5.53 -20.74 -3.17
CA ASP A 152 -5.99 -21.60 -4.26
C ASP A 152 -7.51 -21.49 -4.47
N ASN A 153 -8.29 -21.32 -3.40
CA ASN A 153 -9.73 -21.04 -3.52
C ASN A 153 -9.97 -19.72 -4.26
N VAL A 154 -9.28 -18.64 -3.90
CA VAL A 154 -9.34 -17.35 -4.62
C VAL A 154 -9.02 -17.57 -6.11
N LEU A 155 -7.91 -18.24 -6.42
CA LEU A 155 -7.53 -18.54 -7.79
C LEU A 155 -8.65 -19.31 -8.54
N SER A 156 -9.25 -20.30 -7.88
CA SER A 156 -10.33 -21.11 -8.47
C SER A 156 -11.59 -20.29 -8.83
N ARG A 157 -11.87 -19.19 -8.12
CA ARG A 157 -12.99 -18.27 -8.43
C ARG A 157 -12.72 -17.41 -9.66
N TYR A 158 -11.45 -17.17 -9.99
CA TYR A 158 -11.03 -16.24 -11.05
C TYR A 158 -10.26 -16.92 -12.20
N LYS A 159 -10.60 -18.18 -12.52
CA LYS A 159 -9.94 -19.01 -13.55
C LYS A 159 -9.65 -18.27 -14.87
N ASN A 160 -10.58 -17.46 -15.36
CA ASN A 160 -10.45 -16.79 -16.67
C ASN A 160 -9.73 -15.44 -16.61
N ARG A 161 -9.37 -14.95 -15.42
CA ARG A 161 -8.69 -13.67 -15.24
C ARG A 161 -7.18 -13.86 -15.31
N GLY A 162 -6.47 -12.87 -15.85
CA GLY A 162 -5.01 -12.83 -15.79
C GLY A 162 -4.50 -12.74 -14.34
N ILE A 163 -3.46 -13.49 -14.00
CA ILE A 163 -2.97 -13.66 -12.64
C ILE A 163 -2.61 -12.34 -11.95
N LYS A 164 -1.98 -11.38 -12.65
CA LYS A 164 -1.70 -10.04 -12.09
C LYS A 164 -2.98 -9.35 -11.64
N GLY A 165 -4.07 -9.55 -12.38
CA GLY A 165 -5.37 -8.97 -12.05
C GLY A 165 -5.98 -9.57 -10.79
N VAL A 166 -5.78 -10.87 -10.56
CA VAL A 166 -6.27 -11.56 -9.36
C VAL A 166 -5.46 -11.13 -8.14
N LEU A 167 -4.13 -11.08 -8.25
CA LEU A 167 -3.24 -10.62 -7.17
C LEU A 167 -3.49 -9.17 -6.74
N ASN A 168 -4.11 -8.35 -7.60
CA ASN A 168 -4.41 -6.94 -7.31
C ASN A 168 -5.83 -6.73 -6.72
N LEU A 169 -6.64 -7.79 -6.58
CA LEU A 169 -7.99 -7.69 -6.01
C LEU A 169 -7.92 -7.49 -4.50
N GLN A 170 -8.07 -6.24 -4.02
CA GLN A 170 -7.94 -5.95 -2.58
C GLN A 170 -9.01 -6.62 -1.70
N SER A 171 -10.17 -6.97 -2.25
CA SER A 171 -11.20 -7.74 -1.54
C SER A 171 -10.85 -9.22 -1.36
N GLU A 172 -9.79 -9.69 -2.01
CA GLU A 172 -9.34 -11.08 -1.97
C GLU A 172 -7.92 -11.20 -1.39
N ILE A 173 -7.02 -10.34 -1.85
CA ILE A 173 -5.65 -10.27 -1.38
C ILE A 173 -5.33 -8.80 -1.16
N SER A 174 -5.50 -8.35 0.08
CA SER A 174 -5.23 -6.96 0.43
C SER A 174 -3.73 -6.72 0.59
N GLY A 175 -3.29 -5.48 0.43
CA GLY A 175 -1.91 -5.11 0.71
C GLY A 175 -0.96 -5.18 -0.49
N LEU A 176 -1.29 -5.98 -1.50
CA LEU A 176 -0.49 -6.05 -2.74
C LEU A 176 -0.85 -4.92 -3.70
N GLY A 177 0.16 -4.35 -4.35
CA GLY A 177 0.00 -3.44 -5.48
C GLY A 177 0.94 -3.79 -6.63
N ASN A 178 0.96 -2.93 -7.64
CA ASN A 178 1.71 -3.16 -8.88
C ASN A 178 3.19 -3.46 -8.62
N ALA A 179 3.72 -2.86 -7.57
CA ALA A 179 5.11 -2.92 -7.26
C ALA A 179 5.47 -4.34 -6.78
N TYR A 180 5.00 -4.83 -5.63
CA TYR A 180 5.36 -6.17 -5.19
C TYR A 180 4.84 -7.27 -6.12
N ILE A 181 3.69 -7.08 -6.78
CA ILE A 181 3.17 -8.07 -7.75
C ILE A 181 4.15 -8.31 -8.91
N ASN A 182 4.82 -7.28 -9.43
CA ASN A 182 5.79 -7.47 -10.50
C ASN A 182 6.98 -8.34 -10.05
N ASP A 183 7.51 -8.10 -8.84
CA ASP A 183 8.64 -8.86 -8.30
C ASP A 183 8.24 -10.31 -7.99
N ILE A 184 7.03 -10.51 -7.46
CA ILE A 184 6.44 -11.82 -7.18
C ILE A 184 6.31 -12.62 -8.48
N LEU A 185 5.67 -12.05 -9.51
CA LEU A 185 5.48 -12.73 -10.79
C LEU A 185 6.79 -12.96 -11.53
N TYR A 186 7.72 -12.00 -11.46
CA TYR A 186 9.07 -12.18 -11.96
C TYR A 186 9.73 -13.37 -11.28
N SER A 187 9.73 -13.45 -9.96
CA SER A 187 10.32 -14.55 -9.17
C SER A 187 9.65 -15.90 -9.42
N ALA A 188 8.33 -15.92 -9.53
CA ALA A 188 7.54 -17.11 -9.83
C ALA A 188 7.72 -17.60 -11.28
N LYS A 189 8.28 -16.77 -12.17
CA LYS A 189 8.42 -17.03 -13.62
C LYS A 189 7.06 -17.10 -14.33
N ILE A 190 6.07 -16.36 -13.86
CA ILE A 190 4.72 -16.35 -14.44
C ILE A 190 4.48 -15.05 -15.21
N HIS A 191 3.95 -15.16 -16.42
CA HIS A 191 3.58 -13.98 -17.21
C HIS A 191 2.36 -13.28 -16.59
N PRO A 192 2.35 -11.94 -16.45
CA PRO A 192 1.29 -11.23 -15.73
C PRO A 192 -0.10 -11.37 -16.35
N LYS A 193 -0.18 -11.65 -17.66
CA LYS A 193 -1.43 -11.91 -18.38
C LYS A 193 -1.86 -13.38 -18.39
N SER A 194 -1.04 -14.31 -17.92
CA SER A 194 -1.41 -15.74 -17.88
C SER A 194 -2.71 -15.91 -17.10
N LYS A 195 -3.69 -16.59 -17.70
CA LYS A 195 -4.95 -16.90 -17.00
C LYS A 195 -4.66 -17.79 -15.81
N VAL A 196 -5.50 -17.73 -14.79
CA VAL A 196 -5.36 -18.64 -13.65
C VAL A 196 -5.62 -20.10 -14.06
N SER A 197 -6.52 -20.33 -15.03
CA SER A 197 -6.92 -21.66 -15.50
C SER A 197 -5.79 -22.50 -16.12
N ILE A 198 -4.72 -21.86 -16.58
CA ILE A 198 -3.59 -22.54 -17.23
C ILE A 198 -2.42 -22.79 -16.28
N LEU A 199 -2.45 -22.24 -15.07
CA LEU A 199 -1.42 -22.49 -14.08
C LEU A 199 -1.62 -23.91 -13.53
N SER A 200 -0.58 -24.72 -13.64
CA SER A 200 -0.50 -26.00 -12.94
C SER A 200 -0.56 -25.80 -11.42
N ASP A 201 -0.95 -26.83 -10.68
CA ASP A 201 -1.00 -26.75 -9.21
C ASP A 201 0.40 -26.51 -8.61
N GLU A 202 1.46 -27.01 -9.25
CA GLU A 202 2.83 -26.70 -8.86
C GLU A 202 3.16 -25.20 -9.05
N GLU A 203 2.75 -24.59 -10.18
CA GLU A 203 2.93 -23.17 -10.41
C GLU A 203 2.14 -22.31 -9.42
N LYS A 204 0.91 -22.71 -9.07
CA LYS A 204 0.10 -22.00 -8.06
C LYS A 204 0.75 -22.09 -6.69
N LYS A 205 1.22 -23.27 -6.28
CA LYS A 205 1.91 -23.46 -5.00
C LYS A 205 3.20 -22.65 -4.93
N LYS A 206 4.01 -22.70 -5.98
CA LYS A 206 5.22 -21.89 -6.10
C LYS A 206 4.92 -20.39 -6.06
N LEU A 207 3.86 -19.94 -6.74
CA LEU A 207 3.45 -18.54 -6.71
C LEU A 207 3.09 -18.10 -5.30
N TYR A 208 2.33 -18.89 -4.56
CA TYR A 208 2.01 -18.63 -3.16
C TYR A 208 3.27 -18.53 -2.30
N ASP A 209 4.18 -19.50 -2.38
CA ASP A 209 5.40 -19.52 -1.56
C ASP A 209 6.31 -18.31 -1.89
N VAL A 210 6.44 -17.95 -3.17
CA VAL A 210 7.18 -16.77 -3.61
C VAL A 210 6.52 -15.48 -3.11
N LEU A 211 5.20 -15.39 -3.18
CA LEU A 211 4.43 -14.23 -2.72
C LEU A 211 4.66 -13.99 -1.22
N VAL A 212 4.44 -15.01 -0.40
CA VAL A 212 4.62 -14.93 1.05
C VAL A 212 6.07 -14.59 1.40
N LYS A 213 7.04 -15.25 0.75
CA LYS A 213 8.47 -14.97 0.96
C LYS A 213 8.84 -13.54 0.59
N THR A 214 8.36 -13.04 -0.55
CA THR A 214 8.69 -11.69 -1.05
C THR A 214 8.17 -10.63 -0.09
N ILE A 215 6.91 -10.75 0.35
CA ILE A 215 6.30 -9.78 1.27
C ILE A 215 6.96 -9.81 2.64
N ASN A 216 7.23 -10.99 3.20
CA ASN A 216 7.93 -11.09 4.48
C ASN A 216 9.35 -10.52 4.42
N GLN A 217 10.06 -10.75 3.31
CA GLN A 217 11.38 -10.15 3.11
C GLN A 217 11.30 -8.62 3.05
N ALA A 218 10.37 -8.08 2.26
CA ALA A 218 10.18 -6.64 2.14
C ALA A 218 9.81 -5.99 3.50
N ILE A 219 8.96 -6.64 4.29
CA ILE A 219 8.63 -6.18 5.65
C ILE A 219 9.87 -6.19 6.54
N LYS A 220 10.65 -7.28 6.53
CA LYS A 220 11.90 -7.38 7.30
C LYS A 220 12.90 -6.28 6.93
N GLU A 221 12.92 -5.89 5.67
CA GLU A 221 13.77 -4.82 5.13
C GLU A 221 13.17 -3.41 5.30
N GLY A 222 12.01 -3.28 5.94
CA GLY A 222 11.38 -2.00 6.20
C GLY A 222 10.73 -1.36 4.96
N GLY A 223 10.39 -2.16 3.96
CA GLY A 223 9.85 -1.71 2.68
C GLY A 223 10.92 -1.38 1.65
N SER A 224 10.47 -0.80 0.54
CA SER A 224 11.29 -0.44 -0.61
C SER A 224 12.23 0.73 -0.32
N PHE A 225 13.42 0.71 -0.91
CA PHE A 225 14.37 1.83 -0.86
C PHE A 225 13.87 3.12 -1.55
N LYS A 226 12.75 3.05 -2.26
CA LYS A 226 12.13 4.19 -2.95
C LYS A 226 11.06 4.91 -2.14
N GLU A 227 10.71 4.38 -0.98
CA GLU A 227 9.66 4.92 -0.12
C GLU A 227 10.26 5.34 1.21
N TYR A 228 9.64 6.34 1.82
CA TYR A 228 10.08 6.95 3.06
C TYR A 228 9.16 6.53 4.20
N ASP A 229 9.75 6.23 5.35
CA ASP A 229 9.02 5.95 6.58
C ASP A 229 8.61 7.25 7.30
N LEU A 230 8.04 7.13 8.51
CA LEU A 230 7.53 8.28 9.27
C LEU A 230 8.59 9.35 9.56
N PHE A 231 9.86 8.96 9.64
CA PHE A 231 10.98 9.82 10.01
C PHE A 231 11.84 10.22 8.82
N GLY A 232 11.41 9.89 7.59
CA GLY A 232 12.14 10.24 6.38
C GLY A 232 13.26 9.28 6.02
N GLU A 233 13.34 8.11 6.67
CA GLU A 233 14.30 7.05 6.33
C GLU A 233 13.72 6.12 5.26
N THR A 234 14.57 5.59 4.38
CA THR A 234 14.14 4.65 3.34
C THR A 234 14.21 3.20 3.79
N GLY A 235 13.35 2.36 3.22
CA GLY A 235 13.48 0.90 3.34
C GLY A 235 14.74 0.36 2.65
N LYS A 236 14.95 -0.96 2.73
CA LYS A 236 16.12 -1.64 2.15
C LYS A 236 15.78 -2.60 1.01
N TYR A 237 14.50 -2.86 0.75
CA TYR A 237 14.07 -3.81 -0.26
C TYR A 237 14.34 -3.30 -1.67
N VAL A 238 15.23 -3.97 -2.39
CA VAL A 238 15.61 -3.65 -3.76
C VAL A 238 14.71 -4.38 -4.75
N ARG A 239 14.02 -3.60 -5.56
CA ARG A 239 13.12 -4.09 -6.61
C ARG A 239 13.87 -4.84 -7.70
N ILE A 240 13.35 -6.00 -8.08
CA ILE A 240 13.93 -6.86 -9.13
C ILE A 240 13.16 -6.84 -10.45
N ALA A 241 11.96 -6.23 -10.47
CA ALA A 241 11.15 -6.06 -11.65
C ALA A 241 10.50 -4.66 -11.68
N ASP A 242 11.31 -3.66 -11.98
CA ASP A 242 10.90 -2.25 -12.04
C ASP A 242 11.54 -1.46 -13.21
N GLN A 243 11.30 -0.15 -13.25
CA GLN A 243 11.81 0.75 -14.29
C GLN A 243 13.35 0.75 -14.41
N SER A 244 14.08 0.52 -13.31
CA SER A 244 15.54 0.47 -13.32
C SER A 244 16.07 -0.80 -13.96
N THR A 245 15.26 -1.86 -13.99
CA THR A 245 15.61 -3.13 -14.64
C THR A 245 15.28 -3.19 -16.11
N LYS A 246 14.55 -2.20 -16.64
CA LYS A 246 14.18 -2.14 -18.08
C LYS A 246 15.45 -2.18 -18.93
N ASP A 247 15.42 -2.99 -19.99
CA ASP A 247 16.52 -3.18 -20.95
C ASP A 247 17.78 -3.85 -20.38
N MET A 248 17.84 -4.13 -19.07
CA MET A 248 18.90 -4.89 -18.43
C MET A 248 18.79 -6.39 -18.74
N LYS A 249 19.90 -7.12 -18.62
CA LYS A 249 19.92 -8.58 -18.77
C LYS A 249 19.24 -9.23 -17.56
N CYS A 250 18.32 -10.15 -17.83
CA CYS A 250 17.70 -11.00 -16.83
C CYS A 250 18.78 -11.82 -16.11
N ALA A 251 18.84 -11.73 -14.78
CA ALA A 251 19.82 -12.44 -13.96
C ALA A 251 19.74 -13.98 -14.08
N ARG A 252 18.66 -14.51 -14.66
CA ARG A 252 18.42 -15.97 -14.79
C ARG A 252 18.81 -16.54 -16.14
N CYS A 253 18.52 -15.82 -17.22
CA CYS A 253 18.69 -16.34 -18.59
C CYS A 253 19.39 -15.38 -19.56
N GLY A 254 19.78 -14.19 -19.11
CA GLY A 254 20.48 -13.21 -19.93
C GLY A 254 19.63 -12.43 -20.93
N ALA A 255 18.37 -12.84 -21.19
CA ALA A 255 17.45 -12.09 -22.06
C ALA A 255 17.13 -10.70 -21.51
N LYS A 256 16.82 -9.73 -22.38
CA LYS A 256 16.49 -8.36 -21.95
C LYS A 256 15.15 -8.30 -21.22
N ILE A 257 15.09 -7.57 -20.11
CA ILE A 257 13.83 -7.25 -19.41
C ILE A 257 13.06 -6.20 -20.21
N VAL A 258 11.78 -6.45 -20.44
CA VAL A 258 10.90 -5.56 -21.21
C VAL A 258 9.83 -4.94 -20.33
N LYS A 259 9.44 -3.70 -20.66
CA LYS A 259 8.30 -3.01 -20.05
C LYS A 259 7.04 -3.29 -20.87
N MET A 260 5.94 -3.59 -20.20
CA MET A 260 4.62 -3.72 -20.82
C MET A 260 3.54 -3.08 -19.94
N ASN A 261 2.40 -2.73 -20.54
CA ASN A 261 1.21 -2.30 -19.79
C ASN A 261 0.29 -3.51 -19.53
N VAL A 262 -0.10 -3.69 -18.28
CA VAL A 262 -1.08 -4.70 -17.85
C VAL A 262 -2.01 -4.05 -16.85
N LEU A 263 -3.30 -3.98 -17.17
CA LEU A 263 -4.35 -3.34 -16.35
C LEU A 263 -4.03 -1.88 -16.02
N GLY A 264 -3.59 -1.10 -17.02
CA GLY A 264 -3.29 0.32 -16.86
C GLY A 264 -1.99 0.62 -16.10
N SER A 265 -1.27 -0.39 -15.60
CA SER A 265 -0.03 -0.24 -14.85
C SER A 265 1.16 -0.89 -15.55
N SER A 266 2.36 -0.35 -15.28
CA SER A 266 3.61 -0.86 -15.87
C SER A 266 4.05 -2.17 -15.20
N SER A 267 4.29 -3.19 -16.00
CA SER A 267 4.95 -4.44 -15.62
C SER A 267 6.31 -4.56 -16.31
N TYR A 268 7.28 -5.10 -15.58
CA TYR A 268 8.64 -5.36 -16.08
C TYR A 268 8.86 -6.87 -16.02
N ILE A 269 9.11 -7.48 -17.17
CA ILE A 269 9.13 -8.95 -17.27
C ILE A 269 10.34 -9.42 -18.09
N CYS A 270 10.76 -10.66 -17.83
CA CYS A 270 11.67 -11.37 -18.72
C CYS A 270 10.85 -12.21 -19.71
N PRO A 271 10.89 -11.95 -21.03
CA PRO A 271 10.07 -12.67 -22.00
C PRO A 271 10.40 -14.17 -22.07
N GLU A 272 11.67 -14.53 -21.84
CA GLU A 272 12.09 -15.94 -21.85
C GLU A 272 11.73 -16.72 -20.58
N CYS A 273 11.80 -16.08 -19.41
CA CYS A 273 11.44 -16.72 -18.14
C CYS A 273 9.94 -16.71 -17.89
N GLN A 274 9.23 -15.66 -18.34
CA GLN A 274 7.80 -15.46 -18.13
C GLN A 274 7.07 -15.58 -19.46
N LYS A 275 7.08 -16.79 -20.03
CA LYS A 275 6.42 -17.05 -21.31
C LYS A 275 4.90 -16.91 -21.17
N TYR A 276 4.27 -16.26 -22.15
CA TYR A 276 2.83 -16.18 -22.18
C TYR A 276 2.25 -17.46 -22.80
N ASN A 277 1.66 -18.26 -21.93
CA ASN A 277 0.79 -19.36 -22.32
C ASN A 277 -0.64 -18.79 -22.21
N GLY A 278 -1.48 -18.93 -23.24
CA GLY A 278 -2.72 -18.13 -23.41
C GLY A 278 -3.91 -18.54 -22.55
#